data_AF-A0A0D2SGS1-F1
#
_entry.id   AF-A0A0D2SGS1-F1
#
_cell.length_a   1.000
_cell.length_b   1.000
_cell.length_c   1.000
_cell.angle_alpha   90.00
_cell.angle_beta   90.00
_cell.angle_gamma   90.00
#
_symmetry.space_group_name_H-M   'P 1'
#
loop_
_entity.id
_entity.type
_entity.pdbx_description
1 polymer ?
#
loop_
_entity_poly.entity_id
_entity_poly.type
_entity_poly.pdbx_seq_one_letter_code
_entity_poly.pdbx_strand_id
1 'polypeptide(L)'
;MDKPNFCTVFCQSLRSMDISENFLENFSKAMQFSMSEKIGIGLALSDSENPDIKICGKNFCMAQIEELNSNTASFDSTEQIQNVVMFLQCSGALSKHVDSFMQMLSLVQANGAAQFILTPILSDESRGANFLRNMDFFNECGENDFDALLEEMEKEMSMADIIKELGYGCTVDVAHCKEILSLCLPLTEMTIARILGMIVLTYAGLEDNQTMFSTFSLALGCNTSYDLPSLSSWNIDVLVKTIKQFAPGTNWIRVIENLDHEGFYIPSEAAFTFFMSVYQHACQDPFPLHAICGSVWKNSEGQLSFLKYAVSAVPDVFTFDHSSRKLAYLDAVYGHKLHLANENHAWLCLDLLDVLCQLAERGHTIFVRSMLDYPLKHCPEVLLLGMAHVNTAYNLLQHDVTSTVFPMIIKNALGAGMVLELWNVNANLVLRGFVEVHNSEPDGMIRILEVCQESKILSSVLEMIPFPSGIRLAVLASRKEVIDFEKWLSGNLNTYKDVFLEECLKFLKEIQFAGSQEFSATPFHHTTAVLNLYLEASSTIIK
;
A
#
# COMPACT_ATOMS: atom_id res chain seq x y z
N MET A 1 -4.93 -16.41 30.24
CA MET A 1 -4.39 -17.70 29.76
C MET A 1 -4.00 -17.49 28.30
N ASP A 2 -2.79 -16.99 28.05
CA ASP A 2 -2.33 -16.67 26.69
C ASP A 2 -1.88 -17.94 25.96
N LYS A 3 -2.82 -18.61 25.28
CA LYS A 3 -2.48 -19.67 24.32
C LYS A 3 -3.06 -19.33 22.95
N PRO A 4 -2.23 -19.05 21.93
CA PRO A 4 -2.70 -18.93 20.57
C PRO A 4 -3.40 -20.23 20.15
N ASN A 5 -4.51 -20.11 19.40
CA ASN A 5 -5.33 -21.21 18.87
C ASN A 5 -6.27 -21.92 19.87
N PHE A 6 -6.50 -21.38 21.07
CA PHE A 6 -7.45 -21.97 22.02
C PHE A 6 -8.86 -22.17 21.43
N CYS A 7 -9.41 -21.14 20.77
CA CYS A 7 -10.75 -21.21 20.16
C CYS A 7 -10.82 -22.29 19.06
N THR A 8 -9.78 -22.41 18.23
CA THR A 8 -9.69 -23.39 17.16
C THR A 8 -9.61 -24.83 17.69
N VAL A 9 -8.77 -25.06 18.70
CA VAL A 9 -8.61 -26.36 19.36
C VAL A 9 -9.88 -26.74 20.14
N PHE A 10 -10.54 -25.77 20.76
CA PHE A 10 -11.81 -25.95 21.46
C PHE A 10 -12.94 -26.33 20.51
N CYS A 11 -13.10 -25.61 19.38
CA CYS A 11 -14.10 -25.95 18.37
C CYS A 11 -13.86 -27.32 17.72
N GLN A 12 -12.60 -27.70 17.49
CA GLN A 12 -12.26 -29.05 17.00
C GLN A 12 -12.58 -30.15 18.03
N SER A 13 -12.33 -29.90 19.32
CA SER A 13 -12.60 -30.86 20.40
C SER A 13 -14.10 -31.05 20.66
N LEU A 14 -14.93 -30.09 20.25
CA LEU A 14 -16.37 -30.08 20.45
C LEU A 14 -17.19 -30.66 19.28
N ARG A 15 -16.55 -31.01 18.15
CA ARG A 15 -17.21 -31.61 16.97
C ARG A 15 -17.98 -32.90 17.27
N SER A 16 -17.73 -33.55 18.41
CA SER A 16 -18.32 -34.83 18.81
C SER A 16 -19.20 -34.78 20.07
N MET A 17 -19.57 -33.59 20.58
CA MET A 17 -20.41 -33.44 21.78
C MET A 17 -21.68 -32.65 21.49
N ASP A 18 -22.77 -32.98 22.19
CA ASP A 18 -24.01 -32.19 22.20
C ASP A 18 -23.81 -30.93 23.04
N ILE A 19 -23.67 -29.79 22.37
CA ILE A 19 -23.42 -28.48 23.01
C ILE A 19 -24.76 -27.79 23.29
N SER A 20 -25.10 -27.62 24.57
CA SER A 20 -26.24 -26.81 24.99
C SER A 20 -25.80 -25.43 25.51
N GLU A 21 -26.69 -24.45 25.48
CA GLU A 21 -26.42 -23.10 26.02
C GLU A 21 -26.01 -23.15 27.50
N ASN A 22 -26.67 -24.00 28.29
CA ASN A 22 -26.33 -24.21 29.70
C ASN A 22 -24.94 -24.85 29.88
N PHE A 23 -24.49 -25.68 28.94
CA PHE A 23 -23.12 -26.20 28.95
C PHE A 23 -22.11 -25.08 28.68
N LEU A 24 -22.34 -24.23 27.68
CA LEU A 24 -21.46 -23.10 27.36
C LEU A 24 -21.35 -22.10 28.51
N GLU A 25 -22.46 -21.83 29.20
CA GLU A 25 -22.46 -20.92 30.35
C GLU A 25 -21.71 -21.51 31.55
N ASN A 26 -21.95 -22.78 31.89
CA ASN A 26 -21.24 -23.46 32.98
C ASN A 26 -19.76 -23.65 32.66
N PHE A 27 -19.42 -23.95 31.41
CA PHE A 27 -18.04 -24.07 30.95
C PHE A 27 -17.32 -22.73 31.00
N SER A 28 -17.96 -21.65 30.54
CA SER A 28 -17.40 -20.29 30.61
C SER A 28 -17.16 -19.84 32.05
N LYS A 29 -18.05 -20.19 32.98
CA LYS A 29 -17.91 -19.93 34.42
C LYS A 29 -16.79 -20.76 35.05
N ALA A 30 -16.67 -22.03 34.70
CA ALA A 30 -15.63 -22.93 35.22
C ALA A 30 -14.23 -22.54 34.73
N MET A 31 -14.10 -22.09 33.48
CA MET A 31 -12.83 -21.70 32.85
C MET A 31 -12.45 -20.23 33.04
N GLN A 32 -13.31 -19.43 33.67
CA GLN A 32 -13.12 -17.99 33.90
C GLN A 32 -12.83 -17.19 32.62
N PHE A 33 -13.56 -17.43 31.54
CA PHE A 33 -13.36 -16.69 30.29
C PHE A 33 -13.74 -15.21 30.42
N SER A 34 -12.92 -14.36 29.79
CA SER A 34 -13.22 -12.95 29.57
C SER A 34 -14.39 -12.78 28.59
N MET A 35 -15.02 -11.61 28.60
CA MET A 35 -16.17 -11.33 27.74
C MET A 35 -15.84 -11.48 26.24
N SER A 36 -14.64 -11.03 25.83
CA SER A 36 -14.15 -11.17 24.45
C SER A 36 -13.95 -12.63 24.04
N GLU A 37 -13.48 -13.48 24.95
CA GLU A 37 -13.31 -14.92 24.70
C GLU A 37 -14.66 -15.62 24.59
N LYS A 38 -15.66 -15.27 25.43
CA LYS A 38 -17.01 -15.83 25.33
C LYS A 38 -17.69 -15.48 24.00
N ILE A 39 -17.54 -14.23 23.55
CA ILE A 39 -18.07 -13.77 22.25
C ILE A 39 -17.33 -14.44 21.10
N GLY A 40 -16.01 -14.56 21.17
CA GLY A 40 -15.21 -15.28 20.19
C GLY A 40 -15.63 -16.74 20.04
N ILE A 41 -15.93 -17.42 21.15
CA ILE A 41 -16.44 -18.81 21.16
C ILE A 41 -17.84 -18.88 20.53
N GLY A 42 -18.76 -17.98 20.90
CA GLY A 42 -20.10 -17.94 20.32
C GLY A 42 -20.08 -17.72 18.80
N LEU A 43 -19.23 -16.80 18.33
CA LEU A 43 -19.03 -16.52 16.91
C LEU A 43 -18.42 -17.71 16.17
N ALA A 44 -17.41 -18.37 16.73
CA ALA A 44 -16.81 -19.56 16.13
C ALA A 44 -17.81 -20.73 16.02
N LEU A 45 -18.67 -20.92 17.03
CA LEU A 45 -19.72 -21.94 17.00
C LEU A 45 -20.85 -21.58 16.02
N SER A 46 -21.10 -20.29 15.78
CA SER A 46 -22.05 -19.82 14.77
C SER A 46 -21.62 -20.08 13.32
N ASP A 47 -20.35 -20.43 13.11
CA ASP A 47 -19.76 -20.84 11.83
C ASP A 47 -19.67 -22.37 11.69
N SER A 48 -20.30 -23.12 12.60
CA SER A 48 -20.34 -24.58 12.54
C SER A 48 -21.26 -25.09 11.42
N GLU A 49 -20.86 -26.21 10.80
CA GLU A 49 -21.66 -26.95 9.83
C GLU A 49 -22.88 -27.65 10.47
N ASN A 50 -22.86 -27.88 11.79
CA ASN A 50 -23.97 -28.49 12.51
C ASN A 50 -25.03 -27.41 12.87
N PRO A 51 -26.29 -27.57 12.43
CA PRO A 51 -27.34 -26.55 12.61
C PRO A 51 -27.70 -26.29 14.07
N ASP A 52 -27.66 -27.31 14.94
CA ASP A 52 -28.01 -27.17 16.36
C ASP A 52 -26.91 -26.41 17.12
N ILE A 53 -25.64 -26.70 16.79
CA ILE A 53 -24.47 -25.98 17.34
C ILE A 53 -24.46 -24.53 16.84
N LYS A 54 -24.84 -24.31 15.58
CA LYS A 54 -24.93 -22.98 14.98
C LYS A 54 -25.96 -22.10 15.68
N ILE A 55 -27.15 -22.64 15.96
CA ILE A 55 -28.21 -21.93 16.68
C ILE A 55 -27.77 -21.65 18.12
N CYS A 56 -27.22 -22.66 18.80
CA CYS A 56 -26.69 -22.54 20.16
C CYS A 56 -25.58 -21.46 20.26
N GLY A 57 -24.65 -21.44 19.31
CA GLY A 57 -23.58 -20.43 19.24
C GLY A 57 -24.10 -19.01 19.02
N LYS A 58 -25.10 -18.84 18.14
CA LYS A 58 -25.76 -17.55 17.90
C LYS A 58 -26.51 -17.05 19.14
N ASN A 59 -27.31 -17.89 19.77
CA ASN A 59 -28.07 -17.52 20.97
C ASN A 59 -27.14 -17.16 22.13
N PHE A 60 -26.07 -17.93 22.34
CA PHE A 60 -25.05 -17.64 23.34
C PHE A 60 -24.34 -16.31 23.05
N CYS A 61 -23.96 -16.05 21.79
CA CYS A 61 -23.34 -14.78 21.39
C CYS A 61 -24.27 -13.59 21.64
N MET A 62 -25.54 -13.69 21.23
CA MET A 62 -26.55 -12.65 21.45
C MET A 62 -26.76 -12.36 22.93
N ALA A 63 -26.87 -13.39 23.77
CA ALA A 63 -27.01 -13.22 25.23
C ALA A 63 -25.83 -12.48 25.86
N GLN A 64 -24.59 -12.72 25.39
CA GLN A 64 -23.40 -12.01 25.87
C GLN A 64 -23.32 -10.57 25.35
N ILE A 65 -23.79 -10.31 24.13
CA ILE A 65 -23.90 -8.95 23.56
C ILE A 65 -24.99 -8.15 24.30
N GLU A 66 -26.09 -8.79 24.67
CA GLU A 66 -27.13 -8.20 25.51
C GLU A 66 -26.63 -7.91 26.93
N GLU A 67 -25.85 -8.82 27.53
CA GLU A 67 -25.19 -8.61 28.82
C GLU A 67 -24.20 -7.43 28.77
N LEU A 68 -23.40 -7.32 27.69
CA LEU A 68 -22.54 -6.15 27.42
C LEU A 68 -23.34 -4.85 27.34
N ASN A 69 -24.46 -4.85 26.62
CA ASN A 69 -25.27 -3.66 26.40
C ASN A 69 -26.12 -3.28 27.63
N SER A 70 -26.48 -4.23 28.50
CA SER A 70 -27.23 -3.95 29.73
C SER A 70 -26.47 -3.10 30.77
N ASN A 71 -25.14 -2.95 30.61
CA ASN A 71 -24.26 -2.13 31.44
C ASN A 71 -23.96 -0.73 30.87
N THR A 72 -24.71 -0.26 29.87
CA THR A 72 -24.45 0.98 29.07
C THR A 72 -24.47 2.31 29.83
N ALA A 73 -24.69 2.32 31.15
CA ALA A 73 -24.59 3.55 31.95
C ALA A 73 -23.15 3.95 32.30
N SER A 74 -22.12 3.15 31.95
CA SER A 74 -20.72 3.44 32.24
C SER A 74 -19.82 3.47 31.00
N PHE A 75 -18.78 4.32 31.07
CA PHE A 75 -17.71 4.50 30.09
C PHE A 75 -17.00 3.18 29.72
N ASP A 76 -17.02 2.18 30.63
CA ASP A 76 -16.42 0.85 30.45
C ASP A 76 -17.05 0.04 29.30
N SER A 77 -18.33 0.25 28.97
CA SER A 77 -19.01 -0.52 27.92
C SER A 77 -18.45 -0.26 26.51
N THR A 78 -17.99 0.96 26.25
CA THR A 78 -17.39 1.35 24.96
C THR A 78 -15.98 0.76 24.82
N GLU A 79 -15.20 0.80 25.91
CA GLU A 79 -13.87 0.19 25.95
C GLU A 79 -13.95 -1.34 25.81
N GLN A 80 -14.97 -1.98 26.39
CA GLN A 80 -15.20 -3.42 26.25
C GLN A 80 -15.56 -3.82 24.82
N ILE A 81 -16.44 -3.08 24.13
CA ILE A 81 -16.76 -3.34 22.72
C ILE A 81 -15.50 -3.18 21.85
N GLN A 82 -14.70 -2.13 22.11
CA GLN A 82 -13.44 -1.92 21.42
C GLN A 82 -12.44 -3.06 21.67
N ASN A 83 -12.35 -3.55 22.91
CA ASN A 83 -11.52 -4.70 23.27
C ASN A 83 -11.98 -6.00 22.60
N VAL A 84 -13.29 -6.19 22.38
CA VAL A 84 -13.83 -7.33 21.63
C VAL A 84 -13.46 -7.22 20.14
N VAL A 85 -13.62 -6.05 19.52
CA VAL A 85 -13.24 -5.83 18.11
C VAL A 85 -11.73 -6.03 17.93
N MET A 86 -10.91 -5.46 18.80
CA MET A 86 -9.46 -5.64 18.79
C MET A 86 -9.07 -7.11 18.99
N PHE A 87 -9.74 -7.83 19.88
CA PHE A 87 -9.50 -9.26 20.09
C PHE A 87 -9.82 -10.10 18.86
N LEU A 88 -10.95 -9.82 18.18
CA LEU A 88 -11.32 -10.52 16.94
C LEU A 88 -10.35 -10.22 15.80
N GLN A 89 -9.90 -8.97 15.66
CA GLN A 89 -8.93 -8.57 14.63
C GLN A 89 -7.53 -9.15 14.86
N CYS A 90 -7.08 -9.22 16.11
CA CYS A 90 -5.76 -9.78 16.47
C CYS A 90 -5.73 -11.32 16.44
N SER A 91 -6.87 -11.99 16.33
CA SER A 91 -6.98 -13.44 16.26
C SER A 91 -7.20 -13.89 14.83
N GLY A 92 -6.17 -14.44 14.19
CA GLY A 92 -6.17 -14.75 12.75
C GLY A 92 -7.30 -15.66 12.26
N ALA A 93 -7.88 -16.51 13.11
CA ALA A 93 -9.03 -17.36 12.76
C ALA A 93 -10.40 -16.69 13.00
N LEU A 94 -10.46 -15.67 13.86
CA LEU A 94 -11.70 -15.00 14.27
C LEU A 94 -11.92 -13.65 13.58
N SER A 95 -10.92 -13.12 12.87
CA SER A 95 -11.00 -11.85 12.14
C SER A 95 -12.13 -11.82 11.10
N LYS A 96 -12.42 -12.98 10.47
CA LYS A 96 -13.56 -13.15 9.56
C LYS A 96 -14.94 -12.97 10.22
N HIS A 97 -15.02 -12.98 11.54
CA HIS A 97 -16.28 -12.85 12.29
C HIS A 97 -16.55 -11.43 12.79
N VAL A 98 -15.69 -10.46 12.48
CA VAL A 98 -15.86 -9.05 12.88
C VAL A 98 -17.15 -8.47 12.31
N ASP A 99 -17.46 -8.74 11.05
CA ASP A 99 -18.69 -8.23 10.41
C ASP A 99 -19.95 -8.86 11.03
N SER A 100 -19.92 -10.16 11.30
CA SER A 100 -21.01 -10.86 12.00
C SER A 100 -21.24 -10.32 13.42
N PHE A 101 -20.16 -9.98 14.13
CA PHE A 101 -20.24 -9.35 15.44
C PHE A 101 -20.87 -7.96 15.36
N MET A 102 -20.45 -7.12 14.40
CA MET A 102 -20.99 -5.78 14.21
C MET A 102 -22.47 -5.80 13.80
N GLN A 103 -22.88 -6.78 12.99
CA GLN A 103 -24.28 -7.01 12.65
C GLN A 103 -25.10 -7.40 13.89
N MET A 104 -24.66 -8.37 14.68
CA MET A 104 -25.35 -8.76 15.92
C MET A 104 -25.41 -7.62 16.95
N LEU A 105 -24.34 -6.83 17.06
CA LEU A 105 -24.31 -5.63 17.91
C LEU A 105 -25.34 -4.59 17.46
N SER A 106 -25.46 -4.34 16.15
CA SER A 106 -26.43 -3.39 15.59
C SER A 106 -27.89 -3.80 15.83
N LEU A 107 -28.17 -5.11 15.81
CA LEU A 107 -29.49 -5.67 16.10
C LEU A 107 -29.91 -5.46 17.56
N VAL A 108 -28.96 -5.50 18.50
CA VAL A 108 -29.21 -5.26 19.93
C VAL A 108 -29.30 -3.76 20.26
N GLN A 109 -28.55 -2.90 19.55
CA GLN A 109 -28.51 -1.45 19.76
C GLN A 109 -29.67 -0.67 19.10
N ALA A 110 -30.54 -1.33 18.32
CA ALA A 110 -31.70 -0.72 17.68
C ALA A 110 -32.73 -0.13 18.68
N ASN A 111 -32.61 -0.45 19.97
CA ASN A 111 -33.40 0.15 21.06
C ASN A 111 -32.63 1.30 21.76
N GLY A 112 -32.44 2.41 21.03
CA GLY A 112 -32.28 3.75 21.61
C GLY A 112 -30.91 4.11 22.19
N ALA A 113 -30.32 5.17 21.62
CA ALA A 113 -29.23 5.99 22.14
C ALA A 113 -27.75 5.59 21.87
N ALA A 114 -27.45 4.74 20.88
CA ALA A 114 -26.06 4.42 20.50
C ALA A 114 -25.59 4.94 19.12
N GLN A 115 -26.33 5.85 18.49
CA GLN A 115 -25.96 6.40 17.17
C GLN A 115 -24.76 7.37 17.21
N PHE A 116 -24.33 7.80 18.40
CA PHE A 116 -23.20 8.72 18.58
C PHE A 116 -21.89 8.04 18.99
N ILE A 117 -21.93 6.78 19.45
CA ILE A 117 -20.76 6.08 20.01
C ILE A 117 -19.93 5.38 18.92
N LEU A 118 -20.55 5.02 17.79
CA LEU A 118 -19.87 4.35 16.66
C LEU A 118 -19.25 5.31 15.63
N THR A 119 -19.46 6.62 15.78
CA THR A 119 -18.98 7.64 14.83
C THR A 119 -17.45 7.67 14.64
N PRO A 120 -16.61 7.41 15.66
CA PRO A 120 -15.15 7.31 15.45
C PRO A 120 -14.72 6.03 14.72
N ILE A 121 -15.59 5.01 14.65
CA ILE A 121 -15.33 3.72 13.98
C ILE A 121 -15.93 3.71 12.56
N LEU A 122 -16.93 4.56 12.29
CA LEU A 122 -17.63 4.68 11.02
C LEU A 122 -17.23 5.92 10.19
N SER A 123 -16.32 6.77 10.69
CA SER A 123 -15.86 8.00 9.99
C SER A 123 -14.75 7.76 8.96
N ASP A 124 -14.60 6.52 8.51
CA ASP A 124 -13.88 6.23 7.27
C ASP A 124 -14.92 6.31 6.13
N GLU A 125 -14.86 7.38 5.32
CA GLU A 125 -15.79 7.65 4.21
C GLU A 125 -15.89 6.48 3.20
N SER A 126 -14.98 5.51 3.28
CA SER A 126 -15.01 4.24 2.54
C SER A 126 -16.05 3.22 3.05
N ARG A 127 -16.45 3.26 4.32
CA ARG A 127 -17.38 2.28 4.93
C ARG A 127 -18.84 2.71 4.89
N GLY A 128 -19.13 4.01 4.97
CA GLY A 128 -20.50 4.52 4.84
C GLY A 128 -21.12 4.24 3.47
N ALA A 129 -20.31 4.25 2.41
CA ALA A 129 -20.75 3.97 1.04
C ALA A 129 -21.12 2.49 0.82
N ASN A 130 -20.41 1.55 1.45
CA ASN A 130 -20.74 0.12 1.40
C ASN A 130 -21.91 -0.23 2.34
N PHE A 131 -22.04 0.47 3.47
CA PHE A 131 -23.13 0.26 4.43
C PHE A 131 -24.48 0.75 3.88
N LEU A 132 -24.50 1.88 3.16
CA LEU A 132 -25.72 2.40 2.51
C LEU A 132 -26.08 1.62 1.24
N ARG A 133 -25.10 1.18 0.43
CA ARG A 133 -25.36 0.30 -0.73
C ARG A 133 -25.97 -1.05 -0.35
N ASN A 134 -25.63 -1.58 0.81
CA ASN A 134 -26.22 -2.83 1.31
C ASN A 134 -27.63 -2.65 1.89
N MET A 135 -28.08 -1.41 2.14
CA MET A 135 -29.47 -1.16 2.54
C MET A 135 -30.42 -1.13 1.34
N ASP A 136 -29.92 -0.73 0.16
CA ASP A 136 -30.70 -0.73 -1.09
C ASP A 136 -30.87 -2.13 -1.70
N PHE A 137 -30.11 -3.13 -1.24
CA PHE A 137 -30.20 -4.53 -1.70
C PHE A 137 -31.37 -5.33 -1.10
N PHE A 138 -32.16 -4.75 -0.19
CA PHE A 138 -33.28 -5.45 0.45
C PHE A 138 -34.67 -5.03 -0.06
N ASN A 139 -34.76 -4.29 -1.18
CA ASN A 139 -36.06 -3.83 -1.68
C ASN A 139 -36.36 -4.11 -3.16
N GLU A 140 -35.73 -5.11 -3.79
CA GLU A 140 -36.20 -5.68 -5.06
C GLU A 140 -35.96 -7.19 -5.08
N CYS A 141 -36.94 -7.94 -4.60
CA CYS A 141 -37.07 -9.37 -4.88
C CYS A 141 -37.53 -9.51 -6.33
N GLY A 142 -36.59 -9.77 -7.25
CA GLY A 142 -36.87 -9.99 -8.66
C GLY A 142 -35.64 -10.43 -9.45
N GLU A 143 -35.70 -11.67 -9.96
CA GLU A 143 -34.95 -12.24 -11.10
C GLU A 143 -33.40 -12.33 -11.08
N ASN A 144 -32.67 -11.67 -10.16
CA ASN A 144 -31.19 -11.71 -10.14
C ASN A 144 -30.56 -12.99 -9.55
N ASP A 145 -31.33 -13.90 -8.94
CA ASP A 145 -30.80 -15.15 -8.38
C ASP A 145 -30.34 -16.13 -9.47
N PHE A 146 -30.87 -16.03 -10.69
CA PHE A 146 -30.48 -16.90 -11.80
C PHE A 146 -29.10 -16.51 -12.37
N ASP A 147 -28.82 -15.21 -12.47
CA ASP A 147 -27.53 -14.69 -12.93
C ASP A 147 -26.44 -14.91 -11.87
N ALA A 148 -26.77 -14.79 -10.58
CA ALA A 148 -25.86 -15.11 -9.47
C ALA A 148 -25.52 -16.61 -9.41
N LEU A 149 -26.50 -17.49 -9.67
CA LEU A 149 -26.28 -18.94 -9.81
C LEU A 149 -25.48 -19.27 -11.08
N LEU A 150 -25.64 -18.52 -12.17
CA LEU A 150 -24.83 -18.64 -13.38
C LEU A 150 -23.37 -18.21 -13.13
N GLU A 151 -23.12 -17.14 -12.38
CA GLU A 151 -21.77 -16.76 -11.92
C GLU A 151 -21.15 -17.79 -10.97
N GLU A 152 -21.96 -18.41 -10.10
CA GLU A 152 -21.52 -19.46 -9.18
C GLU A 152 -21.26 -20.80 -9.90
N MET A 153 -21.99 -21.09 -10.97
CA MET A 153 -21.75 -22.22 -11.88
C MET A 153 -20.62 -21.96 -12.90
N GLU A 154 -20.36 -20.72 -13.33
CA GLU A 154 -19.14 -20.35 -14.06
C GLU A 154 -17.88 -20.41 -13.18
N LYS A 155 -18.07 -20.50 -11.86
CA LYS A 155 -17.06 -20.89 -10.86
C LYS A 155 -16.87 -22.42 -10.78
N GLU A 156 -17.33 -23.17 -11.78
CA GLU A 156 -16.85 -24.52 -12.07
C GLU A 156 -15.32 -24.51 -12.24
N MET A 157 -14.66 -25.49 -11.61
CA MET A 157 -13.21 -25.76 -11.59
C MET A 157 -12.41 -24.93 -12.62
N SER A 158 -11.77 -23.84 -12.18
CA SER A 158 -11.15 -22.93 -13.11
C SER A 158 -10.06 -23.66 -13.90
N MET A 159 -9.86 -23.32 -15.17
CA MET A 159 -8.85 -23.98 -16.02
C MET A 159 -7.45 -23.98 -15.39
N ALA A 160 -7.16 -22.94 -14.60
CA ALA A 160 -5.98 -22.86 -13.77
C ALA A 160 -5.94 -23.98 -12.71
N ASP A 161 -7.05 -24.27 -12.04
CA ASP A 161 -7.17 -25.37 -11.08
C ASP A 161 -6.98 -26.74 -11.76
N ILE A 162 -7.51 -26.94 -12.98
CA ILE A 162 -7.27 -28.18 -13.74
C ILE A 162 -5.78 -28.38 -14.01
N ILE A 163 -5.10 -27.34 -14.49
CA ILE A 163 -3.66 -27.38 -14.77
C ILE A 163 -2.86 -27.57 -13.48
N LYS A 164 -3.28 -26.97 -12.38
CA LYS A 164 -2.66 -27.13 -11.06
C LYS A 164 -2.73 -28.58 -10.58
N GLU A 165 -3.91 -29.20 -10.64
CA GLU A 165 -4.14 -30.58 -10.18
C GLU A 165 -3.41 -31.60 -11.06
N LEU A 166 -3.28 -31.33 -12.37
CA LEU A 166 -2.46 -32.14 -13.27
C LEU A 166 -0.95 -31.90 -13.09
N GLY A 167 -0.54 -30.75 -12.60
CA GLY A 167 0.85 -30.42 -12.32
C GLY A 167 1.78 -30.49 -13.55
N TYR A 168 3.08 -30.69 -13.31
CA TYR A 168 4.12 -30.57 -14.33
C TYR A 168 3.95 -31.54 -15.52
N GLY A 169 3.24 -32.66 -15.31
CA GLY A 169 2.89 -33.64 -16.33
C GLY A 169 2.19 -33.06 -17.56
N CYS A 170 1.53 -31.90 -17.42
CA CYS A 170 0.87 -31.21 -18.54
C CYS A 170 1.82 -30.78 -19.66
N THR A 171 3.11 -30.57 -19.35
CA THR A 171 4.07 -29.94 -20.27
C THR A 171 5.17 -30.91 -20.72
N VAL A 172 4.97 -32.21 -20.57
CA VAL A 172 5.99 -33.22 -20.94
C VAL A 172 6.24 -33.25 -22.44
N ASP A 173 5.19 -33.26 -23.25
CA ASP A 173 5.32 -33.12 -24.69
C ASP A 173 4.18 -32.28 -25.29
N VAL A 174 4.39 -31.87 -26.54
CA VAL A 174 3.45 -31.01 -27.28
C VAL A 174 2.13 -31.73 -27.57
N ALA A 175 2.11 -33.05 -27.69
CA ALA A 175 0.88 -33.80 -27.98
C ALA A 175 -0.03 -33.87 -26.75
N HIS A 176 0.51 -34.23 -25.59
CA HIS A 176 -0.20 -34.27 -24.31
C HIS A 176 -0.60 -32.87 -23.86
N CYS A 177 0.28 -31.88 -24.00
CA CYS A 177 -0.06 -30.48 -23.71
C CYS A 177 -1.22 -30.00 -24.59
N LYS A 178 -1.29 -30.46 -25.85
CA LYS A 178 -2.44 -30.18 -26.73
C LYS A 178 -3.73 -30.83 -26.28
N GLU A 179 -3.68 -32.10 -25.88
CA GLU A 179 -4.87 -32.79 -25.38
C GLU A 179 -5.44 -32.05 -24.17
N ILE A 180 -4.59 -31.67 -23.21
CA ILE A 180 -5.01 -30.94 -22.01
C ILE A 180 -5.52 -29.53 -22.36
N LEU A 181 -4.78 -28.75 -23.16
CA LEU A 181 -5.22 -27.40 -23.54
C LEU A 181 -6.42 -27.39 -24.49
N SER A 182 -6.71 -28.50 -25.18
CA SER A 182 -7.93 -28.63 -25.99
C SER A 182 -9.21 -28.64 -25.15
N LEU A 183 -9.11 -29.09 -23.89
CA LEU A 183 -10.19 -29.00 -22.90
C LEU A 183 -10.44 -27.54 -22.47
N CYS A 184 -9.51 -26.63 -22.77
CA CYS A 184 -9.52 -25.24 -22.35
C CYS A 184 -9.84 -24.26 -23.49
N LEU A 185 -10.38 -24.75 -24.62
CA LEU A 185 -10.74 -23.89 -25.75
C LEU A 185 -12.08 -23.17 -25.50
N PRO A 186 -12.20 -21.87 -25.88
CA PRO A 186 -11.20 -21.07 -26.59
C PRO A 186 -10.11 -20.50 -25.67
N LEU A 187 -8.86 -20.54 -26.14
CA LEU A 187 -7.74 -19.86 -25.47
C LEU A 187 -7.81 -18.35 -25.75
N THR A 188 -8.70 -17.67 -25.01
CA THR A 188 -8.75 -16.21 -24.97
C THR A 188 -7.55 -15.65 -24.20
N GLU A 189 -7.29 -14.35 -24.34
CA GLU A 189 -6.20 -13.68 -23.61
C GLU A 189 -6.36 -13.79 -22.09
N MET A 190 -7.61 -13.78 -21.59
CA MET A 190 -7.92 -13.98 -20.18
C MET A 190 -7.62 -15.42 -19.72
N THR A 191 -7.99 -16.41 -20.54
CA THR A 191 -7.67 -17.81 -20.27
C THR A 191 -6.16 -18.01 -20.18
N ILE A 192 -5.41 -17.45 -21.14
CA ILE A 192 -3.94 -17.54 -21.16
C ILE A 192 -3.35 -16.85 -19.92
N ALA A 193 -3.85 -15.67 -19.53
CA ALA A 193 -3.41 -14.96 -18.33
C ALA A 193 -3.56 -15.82 -17.07
N ARG A 194 -4.71 -16.49 -16.91
CA ARG A 194 -4.96 -17.40 -15.78
C ARG A 194 -4.03 -18.61 -15.76
N ILE A 195 -3.78 -19.21 -16.94
CA ILE A 195 -2.81 -20.31 -17.08
C ILE A 195 -1.42 -19.83 -16.67
N LEU A 196 -0.98 -18.67 -17.16
CA LEU A 196 0.30 -18.07 -16.80
C LEU A 196 0.42 -17.76 -15.31
N GLY A 197 -0.63 -17.18 -14.70
CA GLY A 197 -0.68 -16.93 -13.27
C GLY A 197 -0.51 -18.21 -12.46
N MET A 198 -1.17 -19.30 -12.88
CA MET A 198 -1.10 -20.58 -12.18
C MET A 198 0.27 -21.24 -12.26
N ILE A 199 0.89 -21.30 -13.44
CA ILE A 199 2.21 -21.94 -13.59
C ILE A 199 3.29 -21.17 -12.81
N VAL A 200 3.13 -19.86 -12.65
CA VAL A 200 4.04 -19.01 -11.87
C VAL A 200 3.83 -19.25 -10.37
N LEU A 201 2.58 -19.29 -9.93
CA LEU A 201 2.23 -19.61 -8.55
C LEU A 201 2.73 -20.99 -8.13
N THR A 202 2.70 -21.95 -9.05
CA THR A 202 3.11 -23.36 -8.86
C THR A 202 4.48 -23.68 -9.46
N TYR A 203 5.32 -22.65 -9.69
CA TYR A 203 6.65 -22.82 -10.28
C TYR A 203 7.49 -23.86 -9.53
N ALA A 204 7.39 -23.87 -8.19
CA ALA A 204 8.02 -24.85 -7.33
C ALA A 204 7.03 -25.32 -6.26
N GLY A 205 7.16 -26.58 -5.84
CA GLY A 205 6.40 -27.13 -4.69
C GLY A 205 5.19 -27.98 -5.04
N LEU A 206 4.96 -28.32 -6.31
CA LEU A 206 4.03 -29.40 -6.64
C LEU A 206 4.70 -30.75 -6.32
N GLU A 207 4.06 -31.55 -5.47
CA GLU A 207 4.52 -32.92 -5.19
C GLU A 207 4.33 -33.80 -6.43
N ASP A 208 5.36 -34.56 -6.79
CA ASP A 208 5.35 -35.44 -7.97
C ASP A 208 4.54 -36.71 -7.69
N ASN A 209 3.23 -36.58 -7.54
CA ASN A 209 2.31 -37.70 -7.37
C ASN A 209 1.86 -38.20 -8.74
N GLN A 210 2.71 -38.99 -9.40
CA GLN A 210 2.41 -39.66 -10.69
C GLN A 210 1.08 -40.44 -10.67
N THR A 211 0.67 -40.95 -9.51
CA THR A 211 -0.61 -41.64 -9.29
C THR A 211 -1.81 -40.68 -9.32
N MET A 212 -1.65 -39.45 -8.83
CA MET A 212 -2.69 -38.42 -8.86
C MET A 212 -2.86 -37.87 -10.27
N PHE A 213 -1.76 -37.59 -10.97
CA PHE A 213 -1.74 -37.18 -12.37
C PHE A 213 -2.43 -38.20 -13.29
N SER A 214 -2.09 -39.49 -13.17
CA SER A 214 -2.70 -40.55 -13.99
C SER A 214 -4.18 -40.75 -13.71
N THR A 215 -4.60 -40.70 -12.44
CA THR A 215 -6.01 -40.82 -12.06
C THR A 215 -6.84 -39.65 -12.60
N PHE A 216 -6.32 -38.43 -12.51
CA PHE A 216 -7.02 -37.22 -12.95
C PHE A 216 -7.05 -37.08 -14.48
N SER A 217 -5.94 -37.42 -15.15
CA SER A 217 -5.85 -37.45 -16.61
C SER A 217 -6.83 -38.45 -17.24
N LEU A 218 -6.99 -39.63 -16.63
CA LEU A 218 -7.99 -40.62 -17.06
C LEU A 218 -9.43 -40.12 -16.84
N ALA A 219 -9.69 -39.42 -15.73
CA ALA A 219 -11.00 -38.82 -15.47
C ALA A 219 -11.37 -37.73 -16.49
N LEU A 220 -10.38 -37.01 -17.02
CA LEU A 220 -10.53 -36.00 -18.08
C LEU A 220 -10.53 -36.58 -19.49
N GLY A 221 -10.35 -37.90 -19.65
CA GLY A 221 -10.33 -38.57 -20.95
C GLY A 221 -9.03 -38.40 -21.75
N CYS A 222 -7.94 -37.95 -21.12
CA CYS A 222 -6.61 -37.84 -21.74
C CYS A 222 -5.93 -39.21 -21.81
N ASN A 223 -5.17 -39.47 -22.89
CA ASN A 223 -4.44 -40.73 -23.05
C ASN A 223 -3.11 -40.65 -22.31
N THR A 224 -2.98 -41.27 -21.15
CA THR A 224 -1.69 -41.34 -20.44
C THR A 224 -0.84 -42.52 -20.93
N SER A 225 0.36 -42.25 -21.45
CA SER A 225 1.40 -43.28 -21.54
C SER A 225 2.04 -43.51 -20.16
N TYR A 226 2.25 -44.77 -19.78
CA TYR A 226 2.77 -45.14 -18.45
C TYR A 226 4.26 -44.82 -18.22
N ASP A 227 4.92 -44.13 -19.16
CA ASP A 227 6.37 -43.95 -19.22
C ASP A 227 6.76 -42.47 -19.39
N LEU A 228 6.06 -41.57 -18.68
CA LEU A 228 6.29 -40.14 -18.78
C LEU A 228 7.45 -39.71 -17.86
N PRO A 229 8.48 -38.98 -18.36
CA PRO A 229 9.56 -38.50 -17.52
C PRO A 229 9.03 -37.54 -16.44
N SER A 230 9.45 -37.75 -15.19
CA SER A 230 9.15 -36.85 -14.07
C SER A 230 9.79 -35.49 -14.32
N LEU A 231 8.98 -34.46 -14.47
CA LEU A 231 9.44 -33.07 -14.56
C LEU A 231 9.46 -32.45 -13.17
N SER A 232 10.54 -31.76 -12.85
CA SER A 232 10.67 -30.96 -11.62
C SER A 232 10.16 -29.52 -11.77
N SER A 233 9.75 -29.11 -12.98
CA SER A 233 9.24 -27.77 -13.30
C SER A 233 8.48 -27.76 -14.64
N TRP A 234 7.72 -26.69 -14.89
CA TRP A 234 6.98 -26.48 -16.14
C TRP A 234 7.90 -26.29 -17.36
N ASN A 235 7.64 -27.01 -18.45
CA ASN A 235 8.39 -26.85 -19.70
C ASN A 235 7.84 -25.68 -20.54
N ILE A 236 8.59 -24.59 -20.57
CA ILE A 236 8.24 -23.34 -21.25
C ILE A 236 8.05 -23.53 -22.75
N ASP A 237 8.98 -24.24 -23.41
CA ASP A 237 8.96 -24.43 -24.86
C ASP A 237 7.72 -25.19 -25.32
N VAL A 238 7.35 -26.25 -24.60
CA VAL A 238 6.17 -27.06 -24.89
C VAL A 238 4.90 -26.23 -24.69
N LEU A 239 4.80 -25.50 -23.58
CA LEU A 239 3.62 -24.69 -23.25
C LEU A 239 3.42 -23.57 -24.29
N VAL A 240 4.43 -22.74 -24.52
CA VAL A 240 4.35 -21.59 -25.42
C VAL A 240 4.09 -22.04 -26.86
N LYS A 241 4.77 -23.10 -27.32
CA LYS A 241 4.53 -23.66 -28.65
C LYS A 241 3.11 -24.14 -28.82
N THR A 242 2.53 -24.74 -27.79
CA THR A 242 1.15 -25.25 -27.82
C THR A 242 0.14 -24.10 -27.84
N ILE A 243 0.31 -23.08 -26.98
CA ILE A 243 -0.52 -21.87 -26.97
C ILE A 243 -0.50 -21.19 -28.35
N LYS A 244 0.68 -21.00 -28.95
CA LYS A 244 0.81 -20.38 -30.28
C LYS A 244 0.13 -21.16 -31.40
N GLN A 245 -0.01 -22.49 -31.27
CA GLN A 245 -0.68 -23.32 -32.26
C GLN A 245 -2.21 -23.22 -32.19
N PHE A 246 -2.77 -23.07 -30.99
CA PHE A 246 -4.21 -22.90 -30.80
C PHE A 246 -4.66 -21.43 -30.96
N ALA A 247 -3.82 -20.48 -30.58
CA ALA A 247 -4.12 -19.05 -30.62
C ALA A 247 -2.96 -18.24 -31.25
N PRO A 248 -2.71 -18.36 -32.56
CA PRO A 248 -1.60 -17.66 -33.23
C PRO A 248 -1.77 -16.13 -33.26
N GLY A 249 -3.00 -15.62 -33.12
CA GLY A 249 -3.31 -14.18 -33.11
C GLY A 249 -3.38 -13.55 -31.71
N THR A 250 -2.87 -14.23 -30.68
CA THR A 250 -2.94 -13.78 -29.27
C THR A 250 -2.31 -12.40 -29.11
N ASN A 251 -3.08 -11.46 -28.55
CA ASN A 251 -2.53 -10.17 -28.14
C ASN A 251 -1.88 -10.30 -26.75
N TRP A 252 -0.55 -10.45 -26.71
CA TRP A 252 0.19 -10.59 -25.45
C TRP A 252 0.11 -9.38 -24.53
N ILE A 253 -0.13 -8.17 -25.06
CA ILE A 253 -0.38 -6.99 -24.23
C ILE A 253 -1.65 -7.21 -23.41
N ARG A 254 -2.74 -7.64 -24.06
CA ARG A 254 -4.00 -7.96 -23.39
C ARG A 254 -3.87 -9.13 -22.42
N VAL A 255 -3.01 -10.11 -22.70
CA VAL A 255 -2.73 -11.20 -21.74
C VAL A 255 -2.16 -10.61 -20.44
N ILE A 256 -1.17 -9.72 -20.52
CA ILE A 256 -0.60 -9.08 -19.32
C ILE A 256 -1.61 -8.16 -18.63
N GLU A 257 -2.43 -7.42 -19.38
CA GLU A 257 -3.54 -6.61 -18.82
C GLU A 257 -4.57 -7.47 -18.08
N ASN A 258 -4.78 -8.71 -18.51
CA ASN A 258 -5.68 -9.67 -17.85
C ASN A 258 -5.06 -10.42 -16.67
N LEU A 259 -3.81 -10.13 -16.27
CA LEU A 259 -3.23 -10.66 -15.03
C LEU A 259 -3.84 -10.00 -13.77
N ASP A 260 -4.57 -8.89 -13.94
CA ASP A 260 -5.39 -8.31 -12.88
C ASP A 260 -6.64 -9.16 -12.61
N HIS A 261 -6.43 -10.30 -11.97
CA HIS A 261 -7.47 -11.22 -11.54
C HIS A 261 -7.17 -11.81 -10.16
N GLU A 262 -8.21 -12.27 -9.47
CA GLU A 262 -8.07 -12.99 -8.20
C GLU A 262 -7.25 -14.27 -8.39
N GLY A 263 -6.29 -14.52 -7.51
CA GLY A 263 -5.41 -15.71 -7.56
C GLY A 263 -4.07 -15.50 -8.28
N PHE A 264 -3.86 -14.40 -9.00
CA PHE A 264 -2.53 -14.06 -9.51
C PHE A 264 -1.62 -13.60 -8.36
N TYR A 265 -0.48 -14.29 -8.18
CA TYR A 265 0.53 -13.94 -7.19
C TYR A 265 1.89 -14.54 -7.56
N ILE A 266 2.96 -13.76 -7.40
CA ILE A 266 4.33 -14.22 -7.64
C ILE A 266 5.01 -14.53 -6.30
N PRO A 267 5.32 -15.81 -6.00
CA PRO A 267 5.78 -16.20 -4.66
C PRO A 267 7.27 -15.96 -4.39
N SER A 268 8.10 -15.86 -5.42
CA SER A 268 9.56 -15.75 -5.28
C SER A 268 10.22 -15.09 -6.49
N GLU A 269 11.48 -14.68 -6.31
CA GLU A 269 12.33 -14.12 -7.38
C GLU A 269 12.58 -15.15 -8.50
N ALA A 270 12.72 -16.43 -8.14
CA ALA A 270 12.85 -17.52 -9.11
C ALA A 270 11.57 -17.67 -9.95
N ALA A 271 10.39 -17.58 -9.32
CA ALA A 271 9.11 -17.60 -10.02
C ALA A 271 8.93 -16.37 -10.94
N PHE A 272 9.40 -15.19 -10.52
CA PHE A 272 9.42 -13.99 -11.35
C PHE A 272 10.31 -14.16 -12.60
N THR A 273 11.54 -14.69 -12.41
CA THR A 273 12.49 -14.95 -13.50
C THR A 273 11.93 -15.99 -14.48
N PHE A 274 11.27 -17.01 -13.96
CA PHE A 274 10.54 -17.99 -14.75
C PHE A 274 9.41 -17.33 -15.56
N PHE A 275 8.59 -16.49 -14.93
CA PHE A 275 7.52 -15.76 -15.61
C PHE A 275 8.05 -14.90 -16.77
N MET A 276 9.14 -14.17 -16.54
CA MET A 276 9.79 -13.37 -17.59
C MET A 276 10.35 -14.24 -18.72
N SER A 277 10.90 -15.40 -18.40
CA SER A 277 11.34 -16.37 -19.40
C SER A 277 10.17 -16.85 -20.26
N VAL A 278 9.02 -17.16 -19.66
CA VAL A 278 7.81 -17.54 -20.41
C VAL A 278 7.37 -16.42 -21.34
N TYR A 279 7.34 -15.17 -20.86
CA TYR A 279 6.98 -14.02 -21.68
C TYR A 279 7.94 -13.84 -22.87
N GLN A 280 9.26 -13.94 -22.66
CA GLN A 280 10.26 -13.82 -23.72
C GLN A 280 10.13 -14.91 -24.81
N HIS A 281 9.75 -16.13 -24.44
CA HIS A 281 9.49 -17.20 -25.42
C HIS A 281 8.16 -16.97 -26.17
N ALA A 282 7.18 -16.39 -25.49
CA ALA A 282 5.86 -16.08 -26.02
C ALA A 282 5.87 -14.89 -26.98
N CYS A 283 6.52 -13.80 -26.61
CA CYS A 283 6.51 -12.52 -27.30
C CYS A 283 7.95 -11.98 -27.44
N GLN A 284 8.28 -11.43 -28.61
CA GLN A 284 9.58 -10.78 -28.84
C GLN A 284 9.52 -9.26 -28.64
N ASP A 285 8.31 -8.70 -28.50
CA ASP A 285 8.12 -7.29 -28.24
C ASP A 285 8.48 -6.94 -26.79
N PRO A 286 8.88 -5.69 -26.50
CA PRO A 286 9.12 -5.22 -25.14
C PRO A 286 7.94 -5.49 -24.22
N PHE A 287 8.22 -5.78 -22.94
CA PHE A 287 7.18 -6.06 -21.96
C PHE A 287 6.24 -4.85 -21.78
N PRO A 288 4.90 -5.01 -21.75
CA PRO A 288 3.96 -3.88 -21.67
C PRO A 288 3.94 -3.26 -20.27
N LEU A 289 4.83 -2.30 -20.01
CA LEU A 289 4.92 -1.64 -18.69
C LEU A 289 3.61 -0.97 -18.28
N HIS A 290 2.84 -0.44 -19.23
CA HIS A 290 1.55 0.19 -18.94
C HIS A 290 0.54 -0.79 -18.34
N ALA A 291 0.65 -2.10 -18.63
CA ALA A 291 -0.25 -3.09 -18.07
C ALA A 291 -0.04 -3.27 -16.55
N ILE A 292 1.17 -3.05 -16.06
CA ILE A 292 1.50 -3.17 -14.63
C ILE A 292 1.58 -1.79 -13.94
N CYS A 293 2.14 -0.79 -14.61
CA CYS A 293 2.44 0.53 -14.05
C CYS A 293 1.48 1.63 -14.54
N GLY A 294 0.51 1.32 -15.41
CA GLY A 294 -0.44 2.32 -15.93
C GLY A 294 -1.58 2.65 -14.97
N SER A 295 -1.98 1.70 -14.11
CA SER A 295 -3.04 1.89 -13.12
C SER A 295 -2.93 0.89 -11.98
N VAL A 296 -3.53 1.22 -10.84
CA VAL A 296 -3.64 0.26 -9.74
C VAL A 296 -4.67 -0.82 -10.06
N TRP A 297 -4.23 -2.08 -9.96
CA TRP A 297 -5.02 -3.28 -10.20
C TRP A 297 -6.13 -3.47 -9.17
N LYS A 298 -7.17 -4.24 -9.54
CA LYS A 298 -8.17 -4.77 -8.60
C LYS A 298 -7.50 -5.76 -7.65
N ASN A 299 -6.65 -6.65 -8.16
CA ASN A 299 -5.78 -7.50 -7.36
C ASN A 299 -4.47 -6.76 -7.01
N SER A 300 -4.55 -5.88 -6.01
CA SER A 300 -3.39 -5.11 -5.55
C SER A 300 -2.27 -5.99 -5.00
N GLU A 301 -2.58 -7.13 -4.38
CA GLU A 301 -1.56 -8.05 -3.84
C GLU A 301 -0.75 -8.70 -4.96
N GLY A 302 -1.41 -9.13 -6.03
CA GLY A 302 -0.77 -9.64 -7.24
C GLY A 302 0.15 -8.60 -7.87
N GLN A 303 -0.34 -7.36 -8.04
CA GLN A 303 0.47 -6.25 -8.57
C GLN A 303 1.69 -5.98 -7.71
N LEU A 304 1.53 -5.91 -6.38
CA LEU A 304 2.62 -5.68 -5.43
C LEU A 304 3.64 -6.83 -5.45
N SER A 305 3.18 -8.08 -5.56
CA SER A 305 4.07 -9.24 -5.69
C SER A 305 4.93 -9.15 -6.95
N PHE A 306 4.36 -8.72 -8.07
CA PHE A 306 5.10 -8.48 -9.30
C PHE A 306 6.11 -7.33 -9.14
N LEU A 307 5.65 -6.17 -8.67
CA LEU A 307 6.48 -4.97 -8.55
C LEU A 307 7.67 -5.19 -7.62
N LYS A 308 7.49 -5.93 -6.51
CA LYS A 308 8.55 -6.28 -5.56
C LYS A 308 9.77 -6.90 -6.26
N TYR A 309 9.53 -7.88 -7.14
CA TYR A 309 10.61 -8.55 -7.85
C TYR A 309 11.07 -7.75 -9.07
N ALA A 310 10.15 -7.08 -9.77
CA ALA A 310 10.48 -6.25 -10.93
C ALA A 310 11.49 -5.14 -10.60
N VAL A 311 11.31 -4.41 -9.49
CA VAL A 311 12.23 -3.31 -9.11
C VAL A 311 13.63 -3.80 -8.73
N SER A 312 13.76 -5.07 -8.33
CA SER A 312 15.03 -5.68 -7.90
C SER A 312 15.67 -6.56 -8.98
N ALA A 313 14.97 -6.77 -10.11
CA ALA A 313 15.41 -7.67 -11.16
C ALA A 313 16.66 -7.14 -11.88
N VAL A 314 17.51 -8.07 -12.32
CA VAL A 314 18.63 -7.74 -13.21
C VAL A 314 18.10 -7.29 -14.58
N PRO A 315 18.76 -6.33 -15.27
CA PRO A 315 18.28 -5.77 -16.53
C PRO A 315 17.96 -6.80 -17.62
N ASP A 316 18.72 -7.90 -17.67
CA ASP A 316 18.53 -8.99 -18.64
C ASP A 316 17.21 -9.75 -18.44
N VAL A 317 16.71 -9.79 -17.20
CA VAL A 317 15.45 -10.46 -16.84
C VAL A 317 14.27 -9.50 -17.00
N PHE A 318 14.41 -8.27 -16.47
CA PHE A 318 13.37 -7.25 -16.57
C PHE A 318 13.98 -5.86 -16.51
N THR A 319 13.47 -4.95 -17.34
CA THR A 319 13.92 -3.56 -17.40
C THR A 319 12.73 -2.62 -17.57
N PHE A 320 12.86 -1.44 -17.00
CA PHE A 320 11.92 -0.32 -17.15
C PHE A 320 12.40 0.70 -18.21
N ASP A 321 13.47 0.39 -18.95
CA ASP A 321 14.11 1.32 -19.89
C ASP A 321 13.17 1.87 -20.97
N HIS A 322 12.23 1.06 -21.43
CA HIS A 322 11.21 1.41 -22.42
C HIS A 322 9.96 2.07 -21.82
N SER A 323 10.05 2.59 -20.59
CA SER A 323 8.98 3.39 -19.99
C SER A 323 8.67 4.63 -20.84
N SER A 324 7.38 4.89 -21.02
CA SER A 324 6.90 6.06 -21.76
C SER A 324 7.21 7.37 -21.02
N ARG A 325 7.14 7.35 -19.69
CA ARG A 325 7.43 8.47 -18.81
C ARG A 325 8.70 8.19 -18.01
N LYS A 326 9.84 8.44 -18.64
CA LYS A 326 11.17 8.29 -18.05
C LYS A 326 11.68 9.63 -17.51
N LEU A 327 12.24 9.60 -16.31
CA LEU A 327 12.89 10.74 -15.70
C LEU A 327 14.20 11.07 -16.44
N ALA A 328 14.37 12.33 -16.81
CA ALA A 328 15.63 12.83 -17.36
C ALA A 328 16.57 13.17 -16.20
N TYR A 329 17.55 12.32 -15.93
CA TYR A 329 18.57 12.56 -14.90
C TYR A 329 19.95 12.78 -15.53
N LEU A 330 20.65 13.84 -15.12
CA LEU A 330 21.96 14.22 -15.66
C LEU A 330 23.06 13.95 -14.63
N ASP A 331 23.71 12.78 -14.70
CA ASP A 331 24.80 12.35 -13.81
C ASP A 331 25.95 13.37 -13.65
N ALA A 332 26.23 14.14 -14.69
CA ALA A 332 27.34 15.09 -14.69
C ALA A 332 27.10 16.34 -13.82
N VAL A 333 25.84 16.67 -13.51
CA VAL A 333 25.46 17.93 -12.83
C VAL A 333 25.46 17.76 -11.31
N TYR A 334 25.16 16.56 -10.81
CA TYR A 334 24.92 16.33 -9.38
C TYR A 334 26.11 15.69 -8.64
N GLY A 335 27.26 15.56 -9.30
CA GLY A 335 28.52 15.13 -8.69
C GLY A 335 28.55 13.68 -8.20
N HIS A 336 27.49 12.91 -8.42
CA HIS A 336 27.41 11.48 -8.14
C HIS A 336 27.38 10.74 -9.47
N LYS A 337 28.40 9.92 -9.72
CA LYS A 337 28.32 8.90 -10.76
C LYS A 337 27.36 7.84 -10.22
N LEU A 338 26.07 7.99 -10.47
CA LEU A 338 25.20 6.83 -10.33
C LEU A 338 25.74 5.79 -11.30
N HIS A 339 25.97 4.57 -10.80
CA HIS A 339 26.35 3.44 -11.64
C HIS A 339 25.11 2.93 -12.40
N LEU A 340 24.41 3.83 -13.10
CA LEU A 340 23.20 3.58 -13.90
C LEU A 340 23.43 2.58 -15.04
N ALA A 341 24.68 2.32 -15.41
CA ALA A 341 25.04 1.45 -16.53
C ALA A 341 24.59 -0.02 -16.36
N ASN A 342 24.34 -0.47 -15.12
CA ASN A 342 23.93 -1.86 -14.82
C ASN A 342 22.57 -1.93 -14.09
N GLU A 343 21.80 -0.85 -14.03
CA GLU A 343 20.53 -0.82 -13.32
C GLU A 343 19.33 -1.02 -14.28
N ASN A 344 18.27 -1.64 -13.79
CA ASN A 344 17.05 -1.94 -14.56
C ASN A 344 16.16 -0.72 -14.82
N HIS A 345 16.64 0.50 -14.53
CA HIS A 345 15.95 1.77 -14.70
C HIS A 345 14.63 1.94 -13.92
N ALA A 346 14.35 1.09 -12.92
CA ALA A 346 13.10 1.12 -12.16
C ALA A 346 12.79 2.51 -11.60
N TRP A 347 13.75 3.12 -10.89
CA TRP A 347 13.55 4.41 -10.21
C TRP A 347 13.56 5.63 -11.14
N LEU A 348 13.79 5.42 -12.44
CA LEU A 348 13.59 6.44 -13.48
C LEU A 348 12.21 6.35 -14.13
N CYS A 349 11.44 5.29 -13.87
CA CYS A 349 10.10 5.12 -14.40
C CYS A 349 9.09 5.90 -13.54
N LEU A 350 8.53 6.99 -14.07
CA LEU A 350 7.55 7.79 -13.33
C LEU A 350 6.22 7.06 -13.15
N ASP A 351 5.82 6.24 -14.12
CA ASP A 351 4.60 5.42 -14.03
C ASP A 351 4.69 4.42 -12.86
N LEU A 352 5.87 3.85 -12.60
CA LEU A 352 6.12 3.00 -11.43
C LEU A 352 5.91 3.80 -10.13
N LEU A 353 6.52 4.97 -10.02
CA LEU A 353 6.43 5.80 -8.82
C LEU A 353 4.98 6.22 -8.55
N ASP A 354 4.23 6.62 -9.58
CA ASP A 354 2.81 6.98 -9.48
C ASP A 354 1.98 5.79 -8.94
N VAL A 355 2.20 4.57 -9.46
CA VAL A 355 1.48 3.38 -9.00
C VAL A 355 1.86 2.98 -7.57
N LEU A 356 3.14 3.05 -7.20
CA LEU A 356 3.58 2.78 -5.83
C LEU A 356 2.96 3.76 -4.83
N CYS A 357 2.88 5.05 -5.18
CA CYS A 357 2.21 6.05 -4.34
C CYS A 357 0.72 5.78 -4.20
N GLN A 358 0.02 5.44 -5.28
CA GLN A 358 -1.41 5.10 -5.21
C GLN A 358 -1.67 3.80 -4.43
N LEU A 359 -0.80 2.79 -4.55
CA LEU A 359 -0.90 1.54 -3.78
C LEU A 359 -0.73 1.79 -2.28
N ALA A 360 0.21 2.65 -1.89
CA ALA A 360 0.39 3.05 -0.49
C ALA A 360 -0.86 3.74 0.07
N GLU A 361 -1.45 4.67 -0.70
CA GLU A 361 -2.69 5.36 -0.31
C GLU A 361 -3.90 4.41 -0.20
N ARG A 362 -3.84 3.21 -0.79
CA ARG A 362 -4.85 2.15 -0.66
C ARG A 362 -4.58 1.14 0.47
N GLY A 363 -3.68 1.46 1.39
CA GLY A 363 -3.42 0.65 2.60
C GLY A 363 -2.18 -0.22 2.54
N HIS A 364 -1.42 -0.20 1.43
CA HIS A 364 -0.20 -1.01 1.28
C HIS A 364 1.10 -0.27 1.64
N THR A 365 1.01 0.80 2.44
CA THR A 365 2.14 1.69 2.77
C THR A 365 3.37 0.95 3.30
N ILE A 366 3.21 -0.02 4.20
CA ILE A 366 4.34 -0.73 4.82
C ILE A 366 5.13 -1.51 3.75
N PHE A 367 4.42 -2.22 2.88
CA PHE A 367 5.03 -3.03 1.83
C PHE A 367 5.71 -2.14 0.78
N VAL A 368 5.07 -1.05 0.36
CA VAL A 368 5.67 -0.10 -0.59
C VAL A 368 6.91 0.57 0.01
N ARG A 369 6.88 0.99 1.28
CA ARG A 369 8.05 1.54 1.97
C ARG A 369 9.23 0.57 1.97
N SER A 370 8.99 -0.74 2.15
CA SER A 370 10.06 -1.74 2.07
C SER A 370 10.74 -1.80 0.69
N MET A 371 10.03 -1.48 -0.40
CA MET A 371 10.63 -1.38 -1.74
C MET A 371 11.49 -0.12 -1.90
N LEU A 372 11.13 0.96 -1.22
CA LEU A 372 11.84 2.24 -1.25
C LEU A 372 13.13 2.23 -0.39
N ASP A 373 13.35 1.21 0.43
CA ASP A 373 14.57 1.10 1.26
C ASP A 373 15.86 1.08 0.44
N TYR A 374 15.83 0.45 -0.74
CA TYR A 374 16.98 0.41 -1.65
C TYR A 374 17.30 1.79 -2.24
N PRO A 375 16.37 2.47 -2.95
CA PRO A 375 16.67 3.76 -3.56
C PRO A 375 16.96 4.85 -2.51
N LEU A 376 16.34 4.81 -1.33
CA LEU A 376 16.67 5.75 -0.23
C LEU A 376 18.12 5.67 0.23
N LYS A 377 18.78 4.51 0.07
CA LYS A 377 20.18 4.31 0.49
C LYS A 377 21.19 4.50 -0.63
N HIS A 378 20.82 4.17 -1.87
CA HIS A 378 21.76 4.09 -3.00
C HIS A 378 21.59 5.23 -4.01
N CYS A 379 20.37 5.74 -4.20
CA CYS A 379 20.06 6.79 -5.17
C CYS A 379 18.96 7.75 -4.65
N PRO A 380 19.12 8.35 -3.46
CA PRO A 380 18.07 9.16 -2.83
C PRO A 380 17.73 10.40 -3.65
N GLU A 381 18.69 11.00 -4.35
CA GLU A 381 18.46 12.15 -5.24
C GLU A 381 17.52 11.79 -6.39
N VAL A 382 17.78 10.67 -7.07
CA VAL A 382 16.95 10.19 -8.19
C VAL A 382 15.53 9.93 -7.71
N LEU A 383 15.39 9.29 -6.55
CA LEU A 383 14.09 9.03 -5.96
C LEU A 383 13.34 10.32 -5.64
N LEU A 384 14.00 11.30 -5.00
CA LEU A 384 13.37 12.57 -4.66
C LEU A 384 12.92 13.33 -5.91
N LEU A 385 13.75 13.37 -6.96
CA LEU A 385 13.39 14.00 -8.22
C LEU A 385 12.22 13.29 -8.90
N GLY A 386 12.25 11.96 -8.94
CA GLY A 386 11.13 11.16 -9.45
C GLY A 386 9.83 11.43 -8.68
N MET A 387 9.89 11.47 -7.34
CA MET A 387 8.76 11.79 -6.48
C MET A 387 8.23 13.22 -6.70
N ALA A 388 9.06 14.17 -7.13
CA ALA A 388 8.61 15.53 -7.45
C ALA A 388 7.66 15.59 -8.65
N HIS A 389 7.76 14.63 -9.58
CA HIS A 389 6.87 14.48 -10.74
C HIS A 389 5.56 13.75 -10.42
N VAL A 390 5.48 13.07 -9.27
CA VAL A 390 4.29 12.35 -8.82
C VAL A 390 3.28 13.33 -8.23
N ASN A 391 2.00 13.12 -8.51
CA ASN A 391 0.93 13.86 -7.86
C ASN A 391 -0.26 12.95 -7.58
N THR A 392 -0.35 12.46 -6.35
CA THR A 392 -1.47 11.65 -5.86
C THR A 392 -2.43 12.46 -4.99
N ALA A 393 -3.51 11.84 -4.52
CA ALA A 393 -4.53 12.52 -3.73
C ALA A 393 -3.97 13.09 -2.42
N TYR A 394 -3.05 12.36 -1.78
CA TYR A 394 -2.51 12.69 -0.47
C TYR A 394 -1.00 12.97 -0.47
N ASN A 395 -0.28 12.51 -1.49
CA ASN A 395 1.18 12.65 -1.63
C ASN A 395 1.95 12.15 -0.38
N LEU A 396 1.44 11.10 0.29
CA LEU A 396 2.00 10.60 1.56
C LEU A 396 3.45 10.12 1.41
N LEU A 397 3.71 9.27 0.41
CA LEU A 397 5.07 8.78 0.17
C LEU A 397 6.01 9.87 -0.36
N GLN A 398 5.50 10.79 -1.19
CA GLN A 398 6.28 11.94 -1.63
C GLN A 398 6.74 12.77 -0.42
N HIS A 399 5.86 12.97 0.55
CA HIS A 399 6.19 13.65 1.80
C HIS A 399 7.25 12.89 2.59
N ASP A 400 7.06 11.59 2.84
CA ASP A 400 8.02 10.77 3.58
C ASP A 400 9.42 10.80 2.96
N VAL A 401 9.50 10.67 1.63
CA VAL A 401 10.76 10.75 0.87
C VAL A 401 11.35 12.15 0.97
N THR A 402 10.55 13.20 0.81
CA THR A 402 11.00 14.60 0.89
C THR A 402 11.58 14.92 2.26
N SER A 403 10.86 14.61 3.35
CA SER A 403 11.32 14.85 4.72
C SER A 403 12.60 14.09 5.05
N THR A 404 12.82 12.94 4.41
CA THR A 404 14.04 12.13 4.60
C THR A 404 15.22 12.67 3.80
N VAL A 405 15.02 12.91 2.50
CA VAL A 405 16.11 13.18 1.55
C VAL A 405 16.44 14.67 1.47
N PHE A 406 15.43 15.55 1.45
CA PHE A 406 15.63 16.98 1.22
C PHE A 406 16.60 17.65 2.20
N PRO A 407 16.58 17.36 3.52
CA PRO A 407 17.58 17.89 4.44
C PRO A 407 19.02 17.49 4.10
N MET A 408 19.22 16.30 3.52
CA MET A 408 20.55 15.84 3.07
C MET A 408 21.04 16.67 1.88
N ILE A 409 20.15 16.99 0.93
CA ILE A 409 20.44 17.83 -0.23
C ILE A 409 20.84 19.24 0.19
N ILE A 410 20.10 19.86 1.12
CA ILE A 410 20.41 21.21 1.61
C ILE A 410 21.76 21.28 2.35
N LYS A 411 22.20 20.17 2.97
CA LYS A 411 23.52 20.09 3.63
C LYS A 411 24.66 19.82 2.64
N ASN A 412 24.37 19.36 1.43
CA ASN A 412 25.36 19.07 0.41
C ASN A 412 25.81 20.35 -0.29
N ALA A 413 27.14 20.55 -0.41
CA ALA A 413 27.73 21.70 -1.09
C ALA A 413 27.36 21.79 -2.59
N LEU A 414 27.00 20.67 -3.23
CA LEU A 414 26.52 20.65 -4.62
C LEU A 414 24.98 20.58 -4.72
N GLY A 415 24.28 20.70 -3.59
CA GLY A 415 22.83 20.53 -3.51
C GLY A 415 22.02 21.62 -4.22
N ALA A 416 22.61 22.79 -4.48
CA ALA A 416 21.91 23.92 -5.12
C ALA A 416 21.37 23.56 -6.52
N GLY A 417 22.17 22.86 -7.34
CA GLY A 417 21.72 22.41 -8.65
C GLY A 417 20.49 21.51 -8.58
N MET A 418 20.47 20.59 -7.61
CA MET A 418 19.34 19.69 -7.37
C MET A 418 18.09 20.44 -6.92
N VAL A 419 18.25 21.42 -6.02
CA VAL A 419 17.13 22.26 -5.56
C VAL A 419 16.55 23.09 -6.69
N LEU A 420 17.39 23.62 -7.59
CA LEU A 420 16.93 24.32 -8.78
C LEU A 420 16.11 23.41 -9.70
N GLU A 421 16.54 22.16 -9.91
CA GLU A 421 15.78 21.21 -10.72
C GLU A 421 14.44 20.88 -10.07
N LEU A 422 14.43 20.55 -8.77
CA LEU A 422 13.20 20.32 -8.00
C LEU A 422 12.25 21.53 -8.05
N TRP A 423 12.78 22.75 -8.01
CA TRP A 423 11.99 23.98 -8.09
C TRP A 423 11.26 24.10 -9.43
N ASN A 424 11.94 23.75 -10.53
CA ASN A 424 11.36 23.81 -11.87
C ASN A 424 10.29 22.73 -12.09
N VAL A 425 10.38 21.60 -11.40
CA VAL A 425 9.40 20.51 -11.47
C VAL A 425 8.23 20.76 -10.53
N ASN A 426 8.51 21.02 -9.25
CA ASN A 426 7.51 21.15 -8.20
C ASN A 426 7.99 22.12 -7.09
N ALA A 427 7.71 23.40 -7.29
CA ALA A 427 8.04 24.45 -6.32
C ALA A 427 7.41 24.22 -4.94
N ASN A 428 6.20 23.66 -4.86
CA ASN A 428 5.52 23.40 -3.58
C ASN A 428 6.26 22.37 -2.73
N LEU A 429 6.84 21.34 -3.37
CA LEU A 429 7.68 20.35 -2.68
C LEU A 429 8.92 21.00 -2.08
N VAL A 430 9.59 21.88 -2.84
CA VAL A 430 10.77 22.62 -2.37
C VAL A 430 10.44 23.55 -1.21
N LEU A 431 9.35 24.32 -1.32
CA LEU A 431 8.90 25.22 -0.24
C LEU A 431 8.60 24.45 1.04
N ARG A 432 7.94 23.30 0.93
CA ARG A 432 7.68 22.42 2.08
C ARG A 432 8.99 21.92 2.70
N GLY A 433 9.91 21.42 1.87
CA GLY A 433 11.23 20.99 2.32
C GLY A 433 12.00 22.10 3.03
N PHE A 434 11.93 23.35 2.56
CA PHE A 434 12.53 24.50 3.25
C PHE A 434 11.91 24.75 4.63
N VAL A 435 10.58 24.69 4.74
CA VAL A 435 9.89 24.87 6.03
C VAL A 435 10.26 23.76 7.01
N GLU A 436 10.34 22.51 6.55
CA GLU A 436 10.76 21.37 7.38
C GLU A 436 12.21 21.52 7.86
N VAL A 437 13.14 21.84 6.95
CA VAL A 437 14.55 22.07 7.30
C VAL A 437 14.68 23.24 8.27
N HIS A 438 13.91 24.31 8.09
CA HIS A 438 13.90 25.43 9.03
C HIS A 438 13.44 25.01 10.43
N ASN A 439 12.40 24.18 10.53
CA ASN A 439 11.83 23.76 11.81
C ASN A 439 12.68 22.72 12.55
N SER A 440 13.39 21.87 11.81
CA SER A 440 14.18 20.78 12.38
C SER A 440 15.62 21.15 12.69
N GLU A 441 16.20 22.15 12.01
CA GLU A 441 17.63 22.45 12.10
C GLU A 441 17.90 23.91 12.53
N PRO A 442 18.75 24.15 13.55
CA PRO A 442 19.00 25.50 14.06
C PRO A 442 19.61 26.45 13.01
N ASP A 443 20.49 25.94 12.14
CA ASP A 443 21.11 26.70 11.05
C ASP A 443 20.42 26.48 9.69
N GLY A 444 19.23 25.87 9.68
CA GLY A 444 18.52 25.51 8.45
C GLY A 444 18.27 26.72 7.55
N MET A 445 17.86 27.85 8.12
CA MET A 445 17.53 29.05 7.34
C MET A 445 18.73 29.70 6.66
N ILE A 446 19.93 29.62 7.25
CA ILE A 446 21.16 30.12 6.62
C ILE A 446 21.49 29.28 5.38
N ARG A 447 21.42 27.95 5.50
CA ARG A 447 21.67 27.04 4.38
C ARG A 447 20.64 27.22 3.27
N ILE A 448 19.37 27.40 3.62
CA ILE A 448 18.30 27.71 2.65
C ILE A 448 18.63 28.99 1.90
N LEU A 449 19.08 30.05 2.58
CA LEU A 449 19.48 31.29 1.92
C LEU A 449 20.62 31.07 0.91
N GLU A 450 21.65 30.33 1.30
CA GLU A 450 22.82 30.05 0.46
C GLU A 450 22.44 29.28 -0.80
N VAL A 451 21.64 28.22 -0.65
CA VAL A 451 21.09 27.42 -1.75
C VAL A 451 20.22 28.28 -2.68
N CYS A 452 19.34 29.12 -2.13
CA CYS A 452 18.48 30.00 -2.91
C CYS A 452 19.26 31.07 -3.69
N GLN A 453 20.37 31.55 -3.13
CA GLN A 453 21.27 32.50 -3.78
C GLN A 453 22.04 31.85 -4.93
N GLU A 454 22.64 30.69 -4.69
CA GLU A 454 23.38 29.95 -5.71
C GLU A 454 22.47 29.52 -6.88
N SER A 455 21.26 29.05 -6.55
CA SER A 455 20.24 28.64 -7.52
C SER A 455 19.53 29.82 -8.21
N LYS A 456 19.73 31.05 -7.71
CA LYS A 456 19.06 32.29 -8.20
C LYS A 456 17.52 32.24 -8.15
N ILE A 457 16.95 31.52 -7.19
CA ILE A 457 15.49 31.40 -6.99
C ILE A 457 14.95 32.24 -5.82
N LEU A 458 15.83 32.93 -5.07
CA LEU A 458 15.47 33.61 -3.82
C LEU A 458 14.26 34.55 -3.93
N SER A 459 14.16 35.35 -4.99
CA SER A 459 13.04 36.27 -5.17
C SER A 459 11.71 35.53 -5.29
N SER A 460 11.67 34.48 -6.12
CA SER A 460 10.47 33.66 -6.31
C SER A 460 10.12 32.87 -5.05
N VAL A 461 11.12 32.40 -4.29
CA VAL A 461 10.91 31.75 -2.99
C VAL A 461 10.27 32.71 -2.01
N LEU A 462 10.77 33.95 -1.89
CA LEU A 462 10.22 34.96 -0.97
C LEU A 462 8.77 35.37 -1.30
N GLU A 463 8.34 35.22 -2.55
CA GLU A 463 6.95 35.49 -2.97
C GLU A 463 5.98 34.36 -2.61
N MET A 464 6.46 33.13 -2.48
CA MET A 464 5.60 31.93 -2.33
C MET A 464 5.71 31.26 -0.96
N ILE A 465 6.83 31.40 -0.26
CA ILE A 465 7.05 30.75 1.03
C ILE A 465 6.11 31.31 2.11
N PRO A 466 5.63 30.49 3.07
CA PRO A 466 4.82 30.98 4.18
C PRO A 466 5.50 32.14 4.94
N PHE A 467 4.71 33.15 5.32
CA PHE A 467 5.21 34.38 5.94
C PHE A 467 6.17 34.18 7.13
N PRO A 468 5.95 33.24 8.07
CA PRO A 468 6.89 33.02 9.18
C PRO A 468 8.32 32.73 8.71
N SER A 469 8.45 31.85 7.71
CA SER A 469 9.74 31.49 7.12
C SER A 469 10.26 32.59 6.18
N GLY A 470 9.36 33.24 5.44
CA GLY A 470 9.69 34.35 4.54
C GLY A 470 10.32 35.55 5.25
N ILE A 471 9.76 35.98 6.39
CA ILE A 471 10.32 37.08 7.19
C ILE A 471 11.73 36.75 7.66
N ARG A 472 11.95 35.54 8.21
CA ARG A 472 13.26 35.08 8.66
C ARG A 472 14.27 35.03 7.53
N LEU A 473 13.88 34.49 6.38
CA LEU A 473 14.71 34.42 5.18
C LEU A 473 15.06 35.82 4.65
N ALA A 474 14.09 36.74 4.63
CA ALA A 474 14.27 38.12 4.19
C ALA A 474 15.26 38.89 5.08
N VAL A 475 15.17 38.72 6.41
CA VAL A 475 16.14 39.34 7.34
C VAL A 475 17.56 38.85 7.06
N LEU A 476 17.76 37.54 6.87
CA LEU A 476 19.08 36.99 6.56
C LEU A 476 19.58 37.44 5.18
N ALA A 477 18.70 37.50 4.17
CA ALA A 477 19.02 37.98 2.84
C ALA A 477 19.45 39.46 2.83
N SER A 478 18.80 40.28 3.66
CA SER A 478 19.16 41.70 3.82
C SER A 478 20.54 41.89 4.43
N ARG A 479 20.95 41.02 5.36
CA ARG A 479 22.29 41.05 5.97
C ARG A 479 23.41 40.72 5.00
N LYS A 480 23.12 39.89 4.01
CA LYS A 480 24.03 39.62 2.88
C LYS A 480 23.87 40.64 1.73
N GLU A 481 23.16 41.75 1.96
CA GLU A 481 22.90 42.83 0.98
C GLU A 481 22.22 42.34 -0.31
N VAL A 482 21.48 41.23 -0.24
CA VAL A 482 20.83 40.62 -1.42
C VAL A 482 19.45 41.23 -1.69
N ILE A 483 18.78 41.69 -0.64
CA ILE A 483 17.48 42.37 -0.75
C ILE A 483 17.45 43.65 0.09
N ASP A 484 16.65 44.62 -0.36
CA ASP A 484 16.25 45.77 0.43
C ASP A 484 15.07 45.38 1.33
N PHE A 485 15.33 45.20 2.62
CA PHE A 485 14.34 44.73 3.59
C PHE A 485 13.21 45.74 3.82
N GLU A 486 13.51 47.04 3.91
CA GLU A 486 12.50 48.07 4.17
C GLU A 486 11.51 48.16 3.00
N LYS A 487 12.04 48.08 1.77
CA LYS A 487 11.21 48.03 0.55
C LYS A 487 10.40 46.75 0.47
N TRP A 488 10.99 45.59 0.75
CA TRP A 488 10.29 44.29 0.72
C TRP A 488 9.18 44.23 1.77
N LEU A 489 9.47 44.67 3.00
CA LEU A 489 8.51 44.71 4.11
C LEU A 489 7.34 45.64 3.79
N SER A 490 7.63 46.85 3.33
CA SER A 490 6.61 47.83 2.92
C SER A 490 5.74 47.31 1.79
N GLY A 491 6.32 46.61 0.81
CA GLY A 491 5.59 45.98 -0.29
C GLY A 491 4.60 44.92 0.20
N ASN A 492 5.02 44.05 1.12
CA ASN A 492 4.16 43.00 1.68
C ASN A 492 3.08 43.56 2.62
N LEU A 493 3.39 44.57 3.45
CA LEU A 493 2.40 45.25 4.29
C LEU A 493 1.31 45.94 3.45
N ASN A 494 1.69 46.60 2.36
CA ASN A 494 0.71 47.23 1.46
C ASN A 494 -0.18 46.22 0.74
N THR A 495 0.37 45.06 0.38
CA THR A 495 -0.33 44.03 -0.40
C THR A 495 -1.25 43.17 0.48
N TYR A 496 -0.73 42.65 1.58
CA TYR A 496 -1.39 41.65 2.43
C TYR A 496 -1.97 42.22 3.73
N LYS A 497 -1.66 43.48 4.07
CA LYS A 497 -2.25 44.24 5.18
C LYS A 497 -2.19 43.48 6.51
N ASP A 498 -3.34 43.33 7.17
CA ASP A 498 -3.48 42.82 8.53
C ASP A 498 -2.92 41.40 8.69
N VAL A 499 -3.05 40.54 7.67
CA VAL A 499 -2.55 39.15 7.71
C VAL A 499 -1.03 39.12 7.87
N PHE A 500 -0.32 39.94 7.10
CA PHE A 500 1.14 39.99 7.18
C PHE A 500 1.62 40.75 8.42
N LEU A 501 0.88 41.77 8.86
CA LEU A 501 1.17 42.49 10.10
C LEU A 501 1.09 41.54 11.32
N GLU A 502 0.08 40.67 11.39
CA GLU A 502 -0.05 39.70 12.47
C GLU A 502 1.16 38.76 12.55
N GLU A 503 1.64 38.27 11.40
CA GLU A 503 2.84 37.41 11.34
C GLU A 503 4.12 38.17 11.73
N CYS A 504 4.24 39.44 11.36
CA CYS A 504 5.34 40.31 11.84
C CYS A 504 5.31 40.45 13.37
N LEU A 505 4.13 40.63 13.97
CA LEU A 505 3.98 40.72 15.42
C LEU A 505 4.30 39.39 16.11
N LYS A 506 3.91 38.25 15.53
CA LYS A 506 4.29 36.91 16.03
C LYS A 506 5.81 36.74 16.02
N PHE A 507 6.45 37.06 14.90
CA PHE A 507 7.90 37.03 14.78
C PHE A 507 8.60 37.91 15.84
N LEU A 508 8.14 39.15 16.04
CA LEU A 508 8.69 40.05 17.06
C LEU A 508 8.54 39.52 18.49
N LYS A 509 7.41 38.88 18.81
CA LYS A 509 7.21 38.22 20.11
C LYS A 509 8.19 37.07 20.30
N GLU A 510 8.29 36.17 19.31
CA GLU A 510 9.16 34.99 19.37
C GLU A 510 10.62 35.36 19.63
N ILE A 511 11.16 36.37 18.94
CA ILE A 511 12.55 36.79 19.13
C ILE A 511 12.78 37.46 20.49
N GLN A 512 11.80 38.18 21.03
CA GLN A 512 11.90 38.81 22.36
C GLN A 512 11.83 37.77 23.49
N PHE A 513 10.95 36.78 23.37
CA PHE A 513 10.85 35.69 24.35
C PHE A 513 12.08 34.76 24.31
N ALA A 514 12.59 34.44 23.12
CA ALA A 514 13.81 33.64 22.96
C ALA A 514 15.05 34.32 23.57
N GLY A 515 15.15 35.66 23.48
CA GLY A 515 16.20 36.43 24.15
C GLY A 515 16.06 36.51 25.68
N SER A 516 14.87 36.21 26.23
CA SER A 516 14.60 36.31 27.68
C SER A 516 14.80 35.01 28.47
N GLN A 517 14.89 33.86 27.80
CA GLN A 517 15.18 32.54 28.42
C GLN A 517 16.68 32.28 28.70
N GLU A 518 17.57 33.23 28.42
CA GLU A 518 19.03 33.10 28.59
C GLU A 518 19.54 32.97 30.04
N PHE A 519 18.68 32.90 31.07
CA PHE A 519 19.10 32.75 32.47
C PHE A 519 19.28 31.31 32.97
N SER A 520 19.08 30.27 32.16
CA SER A 520 19.40 28.88 32.54
C SER A 520 20.42 28.21 31.62
N ALA A 521 21.66 28.20 32.10
CA ALA A 521 22.86 27.48 31.69
C ALA A 521 22.74 26.39 30.58
N THR A 522 23.35 26.65 29.42
CA THR A 522 24.34 25.79 28.69
C THR A 522 24.86 26.53 27.45
N PRO A 523 26.13 26.33 27.02
CA PRO A 523 26.77 27.21 26.04
C PRO A 523 26.48 26.78 24.60
N PHE A 524 25.60 27.51 23.90
CA PHE A 524 25.41 27.41 22.43
C PHE A 524 25.82 28.74 21.78
N HIS A 525 27.08 28.84 21.34
CA HIS A 525 27.64 30.10 20.81
C HIS A 525 27.18 30.48 19.38
N HIS A 526 26.46 29.62 18.64
CA HIS A 526 26.05 29.88 17.25
C HIS A 526 24.59 30.32 17.10
N THR A 527 23.67 29.78 17.90
CA THR A 527 22.25 30.19 17.93
C THR A 527 22.10 31.68 18.28
N THR A 528 23.00 32.20 19.11
CA THR A 528 23.06 33.61 19.52
C THR A 528 23.33 34.56 18.35
N ALA A 529 24.14 34.17 17.36
CA ALA A 529 24.49 35.04 16.24
C ALA A 529 23.28 35.30 15.31
N VAL A 530 22.52 34.25 15.00
CA VAL A 530 21.31 34.37 14.16
C VAL A 530 20.21 35.13 14.88
N LEU A 531 20.06 34.91 16.18
CA LEU A 531 19.10 35.62 17.02
C LEU A 531 19.43 37.12 17.10
N ASN A 532 20.70 37.48 17.22
CA ASN A 532 21.16 38.88 17.18
C ASN A 532 20.80 39.55 15.85
N LEU A 533 20.98 38.85 14.71
CA LEU A 533 20.59 39.37 13.40
C LEU A 533 19.08 39.67 13.32
N TYR A 534 18.25 38.79 13.89
CA TYR A 534 16.80 39.00 13.97
C TYR A 534 16.42 40.15 14.91
N LEU A 535 17.09 40.27 16.06
CA LEU A 535 16.86 41.36 17.01
C LEU A 535 17.19 42.72 16.40
N GLU A 536 18.27 42.84 15.65
CA GLU A 536 18.58 44.11 14.99
C GLU A 536 17.55 44.49 13.90
N ALA A 537 16.99 43.49 13.20
CA ALA A 537 15.92 43.71 12.22
C ALA A 537 14.58 44.14 12.86
N SER A 538 14.37 43.88 14.16
CA SER A 538 13.17 44.29 14.87
C SER A 538 12.92 45.79 14.81
N SER A 539 13.99 46.60 14.83
CA SER A 539 13.91 48.06 14.73
C SER A 539 13.27 48.52 13.43
N THR A 540 13.51 47.81 12.32
CA THR A 540 12.97 48.12 10.99
C THR A 540 11.53 47.65 10.85
N ILE A 541 11.12 46.61 11.56
CA ILE A 541 9.72 46.13 11.55
C ILE A 541 8.82 47.01 12.42
N ILE A 542 9.36 47.58 13.51
CA ILE A 542 8.62 48.45 14.44
C ILE A 542 8.41 49.85 13.85
N LYS A 543 9.40 50.36 13.10
CA LYS A 543 9.34 51.63 12.38
C LYS A 543 8.33 51.54 11.23
#